data_AF-A0A1W6Q494-F1
#
_entry.id   AF-A0A1W6Q494-F1
#
_cell.length_a   1.000
_cell.length_b   1.000
_cell.length_c   1.000
_cell.angle_alpha   90.00
_cell.angle_beta   90.00
_cell.angle_gamma   90.00
#
_symmetry.space_group_name_H-M   'P 1'
#
loop_
_entity.id
_entity.type
_entity.pdbx_description
1 polymer ?
#
loop_
_entity_poly.entity_id
_entity_poly.type
_entity_poly.pdbx_seq_one_letter_code
_entity_poly.pdbx_strand_id
1 'polypeptide(L)' 'MIPSQVFQTQSVLNEAEVALCQRVFDHVVSVKQITSDPQRQDLACRIIQSYQHGVKDEDSLLRLIIDYPS' A
#
# COMPACT_ATOMS: atom_id res chain seq x y z
N MET A 1 17.08 -11.47 -20.70
CA MET A 1 15.62 -11.29 -20.55
C MET A 1 15.33 -11.43 -19.07
N ILE A 2 14.84 -10.39 -18.40
CA ILE A 2 14.47 -10.47 -16.97
C ILE A 2 12.97 -10.80 -16.93
N PRO A 3 12.56 -12.05 -16.73
CA PRO A 3 11.16 -12.31 -16.42
C PRO A 3 10.93 -11.95 -14.95
N SER A 4 10.25 -10.82 -14.74
CA SER A 4 9.09 -10.77 -13.87
C SER A 4 9.24 -11.40 -12.48
N GLN A 5 10.26 -11.01 -11.72
CA GLN A 5 10.37 -11.36 -10.29
C GLN A 5 9.51 -10.43 -9.40
N VAL A 6 8.35 -10.00 -9.92
CA VAL A 6 7.38 -9.12 -9.25
C VAL A 6 6.07 -9.82 -8.92
N PHE A 7 5.93 -11.13 -9.19
CA PHE A 7 4.62 -11.77 -9.23
C PHE A 7 4.34 -12.86 -8.18
N GLN A 8 5.20 -13.07 -7.18
CA GLN A 8 5.03 -14.20 -6.26
C GLN A 8 5.29 -13.86 -4.79
N THR A 9 5.08 -12.62 -4.37
CA THR A 9 4.75 -12.34 -2.97
C THR A 9 3.24 -12.45 -2.81
N GLN A 10 2.73 -13.69 -2.84
CA GLN A 10 1.58 -14.07 -2.02
C GLN A 10 2.02 -13.89 -0.55
N SER A 11 2.23 -12.64 -0.14
CA SER A 11 2.50 -12.34 1.25
C SER A 11 1.17 -12.53 1.93
N VAL A 12 1.02 -13.68 2.58
CA VAL A 12 0.01 -13.88 3.61
C VAL A 12 0.34 -12.84 4.68
N LEU A 13 -0.16 -11.62 4.49
CA LEU A 13 -0.02 -10.55 5.47
C LEU A 13 -0.67 -11.09 6.75
N ASN A 14 0.10 -11.11 7.83
CA ASN A 14 -0.43 -11.48 9.14
C ASN A 14 -1.51 -10.47 9.55
N GLU A 15 -2.40 -10.82 10.47
CA GLU A 15 -3.48 -9.93 10.93
C GLU A 15 -2.96 -8.55 11.39
N ALA A 16 -1.79 -8.51 12.03
CA ALA A 16 -1.13 -7.27 12.42
C ALA A 16 -0.69 -6.41 11.21
N GLU A 17 -0.24 -7.05 10.14
CA GLU A 17 0.22 -6.39 8.92
C GLU A 17 -0.98 -5.91 8.09
N VAL A 18 -2.05 -6.71 8.02
CA VAL A 18 -3.34 -6.31 7.44
C VAL A 18 -3.89 -5.11 8.20
N ALA A 19 -3.88 -5.13 9.53
CA ALA A 19 -4.35 -4.01 10.34
C ALA A 19 -3.56 -2.73 10.07
N LEU A 20 -2.24 -2.82 9.89
CA LEU A 20 -1.40 -1.67 9.52
C LEU A 20 -1.75 -1.16 8.13
N CYS A 21 -1.75 -2.04 7.11
CA CYS A 21 -2.10 -1.67 5.74
C CYS A 21 -3.50 -1.03 5.66
N GLN A 22 -4.45 -1.53 6.45
CA GLN A 22 -5.81 -1.01 6.50
C GLN A 22 -5.90 0.37 7.16
N ARG A 23 -5.11 0.65 8.21
CA ARG A 23 -5.03 1.99 8.81
C ARG A 23 -4.42 3.00 7.84
N VAL A 24 -3.33 2.63 7.18
CA VAL A 24 -2.72 3.46 6.13
C VAL A 24 -3.74 3.74 5.04
N PHE A 25 -4.45 2.70 4.58
CA PHE A 25 -5.47 2.82 3.55
C PHE A 25 -6.58 3.80 3.94
N ASP A 26 -7.19 3.61 5.12
CA ASP A 26 -8.27 4.47 5.61
C ASP A 26 -7.81 5.92 5.76
N HIS A 27 -6.59 6.12 6.29
CA HIS A 27 -5.99 7.43 6.42
C HIS A 27 -5.77 8.10 5.06
N VAL A 28 -5.19 7.42 4.07
CA VAL A 28 -4.97 7.98 2.74
C VAL A 28 -6.29 8.24 2.02
N VAL A 29 -7.28 7.33 2.15
CA VAL A 29 -8.63 7.55 1.61
C VAL A 29 -9.24 8.81 2.19
N SER A 30 -9.09 9.02 3.50
CA SER A 30 -9.57 10.22 4.19
C SER A 30 -8.80 11.48 3.76
N VAL A 31 -7.47 11.46 3.75
CA VAL A 31 -6.63 12.61 3.38
C VAL A 31 -6.77 12.99 1.91
N LYS A 32 -6.71 12.03 1.00
CA LYS A 32 -6.84 12.25 -0.45
C LYS A 32 -8.30 12.25 -0.93
N GLN A 33 -9.27 12.09 -0.02
CA GLN A 33 -10.70 12.03 -0.32
C GLN A 33 -11.03 11.04 -1.45
N ILE A 34 -10.45 9.84 -1.39
CA ILE A 34 -10.57 8.83 -2.44
C ILE A 34 -11.95 8.16 -2.37
N THR A 35 -12.84 8.58 -3.25
CA THR A 35 -14.21 8.07 -3.32
C THR A 35 -14.40 7.00 -4.39
N SER A 36 -13.54 6.96 -5.41
CA SER A 36 -13.67 6.02 -6.52
C SER A 36 -13.06 4.65 -6.19
N ASP A 37 -13.79 3.60 -6.49
CA ASP A 37 -13.35 2.20 -6.39
C ASP A 37 -12.01 1.90 -7.10
N PRO A 38 -11.76 2.35 -8.35
CA PRO A 38 -10.46 2.10 -9.00
C PRO A 38 -9.30 2.79 -8.29
N GLN A 39 -9.50 3.99 -7.74
CA GLN A 39 -8.46 4.70 -6.99
C GLN A 39 -8.16 4.02 -5.66
N ARG A 40 -9.19 3.45 -5.02
CA ARG A 40 -9.03 2.63 -3.82
C ARG A 40 -8.25 1.36 -4.11
N GLN A 41 -8.56 0.66 -5.20
CA GLN A 41 -7.82 -0.53 -5.58
C GLN A 41 -6.35 -0.22 -5.89
N ASP A 42 -6.08 0.87 -6.61
CA ASP A 42 -4.72 1.32 -6.89
C ASP A 42 -3.95 1.64 -5.59
N LEU A 43 -4.59 2.38 -4.67
CA LEU A 43 -4.02 2.67 -3.35
C LEU A 43 -3.70 1.40 -2.56
N ALA A 44 -4.62 0.44 -2.48
CA ALA A 44 -4.40 -0.81 -1.76
C ALA A 44 -3.22 -1.60 -2.35
N CYS A 45 -3.14 -1.69 -3.69
CA CYS A 45 -2.01 -2.30 -4.38
C CYS A 45 -0.70 -1.60 -4.05
N ARG A 46 -0.69 -0.26 -4.01
CA ARG A 46 0.51 0.54 -3.72
C ARG A 46 1.00 0.32 -2.29
N ILE A 47 0.09 0.30 -1.31
CA ILE A 47 0.40 -0.01 0.10
C ILE A 47 1.05 -1.39 0.22
N ILE A 48 0.43 -2.41 -0.38
CA ILE A 48 0.92 -3.79 -0.30
C ILE A 48 2.30 -3.90 -0.96
N GLN A 49 2.49 -3.30 -2.14
CA GLN A 49 3.78 -3.30 -2.83
C GLN A 49 4.86 -2.62 -1.99
N SER A 50 4.58 -1.44 -1.44
CA SER A 50 5.53 -0.71 -0.58
C SER A 50 5.90 -1.52 0.67
N TYR A 51 4.92 -2.21 1.27
CA TYR A 51 5.15 -3.07 2.42
C TYR A 51 6.03 -4.29 2.06
N GLN A 52 5.77 -4.91 0.90
CA GLN A 52 6.57 -6.02 0.37
C GLN A 52 8.00 -5.60 -0.01
N HIS A 53 8.19 -4.34 -0.41
CA HIS A 53 9.51 -3.74 -0.64
C HIS A 53 10.31 -3.51 0.66
N GLY A 54 9.71 -3.73 1.83
CA GLY A 54 10.36 -3.63 3.14
C GLY A 54 9.93 -2.43 3.99
N VAL A 55 8.99 -1.60 3.50
CA VAL A 55 8.45 -0.47 4.27
C VAL A 55 7.38 -0.97 5.24
N LYS A 56 7.82 -1.37 6.44
CA LYS A 56 6.93 -1.90 7.49
C LYS A 56 6.40 -0.85 8.47
N ASP A 57 6.72 0.41 8.23
CA ASP A 57 6.38 1.52 9.10
C ASP A 57 5.20 2.31 8.52
N GLU A 58 4.19 2.56 9.36
CA GLU A 58 2.94 3.22 8.98
C GLU A 58 3.18 4.64 8.46
N ASP A 59 3.96 5.44 9.19
CA ASP A 59 4.32 6.82 8.82
C ASP A 59 5.13 6.85 7.53
N SER A 60 6.07 5.92 7.36
CA SER A 60 6.88 5.81 6.15
C SER A 60 6.03 5.45 4.93
N LEU A 61 5.07 4.52 5.08
CA LEU A 61 4.10 4.18 4.04
C LEU A 61 3.21 5.36 3.70
N LEU A 62 2.66 6.03 4.71
CA LEU A 62 1.82 7.21 4.55
C LEU A 62 2.58 8.30 3.81
N ARG A 63 3.80 8.61 4.23
CA ARG A 63 4.64 9.61 3.58
C ARG A 63 4.96 9.21 2.16
N LEU A 64 5.36 7.96 1.91
CA LEU A 64 5.62 7.49 0.54
C LEU A 64 4.39 7.59 -0.38
N ILE A 65 3.18 7.40 0.14
CA ILE A 65 1.96 7.38 -0.66
C ILE A 65 1.30 8.76 -0.77
N ILE A 66 1.39 9.58 0.28
CA ILE A 66 0.81 10.92 0.34
C ILE A 66 1.77 11.95 -0.28
N ASP A 67 3.05 11.90 0.10
CA ASP A 67 4.09 12.88 -0.26
C ASP A 67 4.71 12.64 -1.63
N TYR A 68 4.41 11.53 -2.31
CA TYR A 68 4.90 11.25 -3.66
C TYR A 68 3.82 11.63 -4.70
N PRO A 69 3.82 12.87 -5.21
CA PRO A 69 3.04 13.22 -6.40
C PRO A 69 3.67 12.50 -7.58
N SER A 70 2.94 11.56 -8.19
CA SER A 70 3.20 11.09 -9.55
C SER A 70 2.08 11.59 -10.43
#